data_AF-A0A518BGK1-F1
#
_entry.id   AF-A0A518BGK1-F1
#
_cell.length_a   1.000
_cell.length_b   1.000
_cell.length_c   1.000
_cell.angle_alpha   90.00
_cell.angle_beta   90.00
_cell.angle_gamma   90.00
#
_symmetry.space_group_name_H-M   'P 1'
#
loop_
_entity.id
_entity.type
_entity.pdbx_description
1 polymer ?
#
loop_
_entity_poly.entity_id
_entity_poly.type
_entity_poly.pdbx_seq_one_letter_code
_entity_poly.pdbx_strand_id
1 'polypeptide(L)' 'MGRARPIVVMVVVDTLRADRLPFYGYERDTAPFLANLARHGVLFERAWSASSWTAPSTASR' A
#
# COMPACT_ATOMS: atom_id res chain seq x y z
N MET A 1 -19.80 25.60 -13.04
CA MET A 1 -19.00 24.48 -13.59
C MET A 1 -18.70 23.53 -12.43
N GLY A 2 -19.27 22.33 -12.41
CA GLY A 2 -19.10 21.39 -11.28
C GLY A 2 -17.66 20.87 -11.22
N ARG A 3 -17.03 20.93 -10.04
CA ARG A 3 -15.69 20.37 -9.84
C ARG A 3 -15.71 18.87 -10.15
N ALA A 4 -14.85 18.44 -11.07
CA ALA A 4 -14.68 17.02 -11.36
C ALA A 4 -14.32 16.27 -10.07
N ARG A 5 -15.04 15.18 -9.79
CA ARG A 5 -14.71 14.31 -8.65
C ARG A 5 -13.59 13.38 -9.08
N PRO A 6 -12.52 13.23 -8.27
CA PRO A 6 -11.45 12.31 -8.60
C PRO A 6 -11.97 10.86 -8.55
N ILE A 7 -11.44 10.02 -9.43
CA ILE A 7 -11.61 8.57 -9.32
C ILE A 7 -10.62 8.07 -8.27
N VAL A 8 -11.10 7.29 -7.31
CA VAL A 8 -10.28 6.71 -6.25
C VAL A 8 -10.23 5.20 -6.45
N VAL A 9 -9.02 4.65 -6.48
CA VAL A 9 -8.77 3.20 -6.56
C VAL A 9 -8.04 2.79 -5.28
N MET A 10 -8.65 1.91 -4.48
CA MET A 10 -8.04 1.34 -3.28
C MET A 10 -7.55 -0.07 -3.56
N VAL A 11 -6.24 -0.27 -3.48
CA VAL A 11 -5.60 -1.58 -3.70
C VAL A 11 -5.14 -2.13 -2.36
N VAL A 12 -5.61 -3.32 -2.00
CA VAL A 12 -5.20 -4.06 -0.80
C VAL A 12 -4.59 -5.38 -1.23
N VAL A 13 -3.45 -5.74 -0.66
CA VAL A 13 -2.73 -6.99 -0.95
C VAL A 13 -2.69 -7.82 0.33
N ASP A 14 -3.18 -9.06 0.27
CA ASP A 14 -3.20 -9.94 1.44
C ASP A 14 -1.79 -10.43 1.79
N THR A 15 -1.47 -10.44 3.08
CA THR A 15 -0.19 -10.93 3.64
C THR A 15 1.11 -10.25 3.13
N LEU A 16 1.01 -9.06 2.52
CA LEU A 16 2.20 -8.36 2.00
C LEU A 16 3.13 -7.89 3.13
N ARG A 17 4.39 -8.30 3.07
CA ARG A 17 5.43 -7.89 4.03
C ARG A 17 6.13 -6.60 3.59
N ALA A 18 6.12 -5.59 4.47
CA ALA A 18 6.80 -4.32 4.22
C ALA A 18 8.32 -4.49 4.04
N ASP A 19 8.96 -5.34 4.84
CA ASP A 19 10.41 -5.60 4.81
C ASP A 19 10.89 -6.34 3.55
N ARG A 20 9.98 -6.69 2.63
CA ARG A 20 10.29 -7.36 1.35
C ARG A 20 10.06 -6.46 0.15
N LEU A 21 9.88 -5.16 0.34
CA LEU A 21 9.67 -4.18 -0.73
C LEU A 21 10.89 -3.28 -0.89
N PRO A 22 11.36 -3.03 -2.13
CA PRO A 22 12.62 -2.31 -2.37
C PRO A 22 12.58 -0.85 -1.87
N PHE A 23 11.42 -0.20 -1.93
CA PHE A 23 11.22 1.17 -1.42
C PHE A 23 11.16 1.26 0.11
N TYR A 24 11.23 0.15 0.83
CA TYR A 24 11.51 0.10 2.28
C TYR A 24 12.93 -0.40 2.59
N GLY A 25 13.82 -0.48 1.59
CA GLY A 25 15.22 -0.87 1.77
C GLY A 25 15.52 -2.35 1.50
N TYR A 26 14.59 -3.11 0.91
CA TYR A 26 14.87 -4.50 0.53
C TYR A 26 15.79 -4.59 -0.70
N GLU A 27 16.82 -5.43 -0.64
CA GLU A 27 17.86 -5.51 -1.68
C GLU A 27 17.36 -6.02 -3.04
N ARG A 28 16.31 -6.84 -3.04
CA ARG A 28 15.76 -7.43 -4.27
C ARG A 28 14.65 -6.55 -4.82
N ASP A 29 14.67 -6.34 -6.13
CA ASP A 29 13.58 -5.65 -6.84
C ASP A 29 12.36 -6.57 -7.03
N THR A 30 11.63 -6.79 -5.94
CA THR A 30 10.45 -7.68 -5.91
C THR A 30 9.18 -7.01 -6.39
N ALA A 31 9.16 -5.68 -6.52
CA ALA A 31 7.95 -4.92 -6.81
C ALA A 31 8.24 -3.64 -7.61
N PRO A 32 8.80 -3.75 -8.84
CA PRO A 32 9.22 -2.59 -9.64
C PRO A 32 8.08 -1.61 -9.93
N PHE A 33 6.86 -2.13 -10.17
CA PHE A 33 5.68 -1.28 -10.39
C PHE A 33 5.31 -0.47 -9.14
N LEU A 34 5.32 -1.11 -7.95
CA LEU A 34 5.03 -0.43 -6.69
C LEU A 34 6.13 0.55 -6.32
N ALA A 35 7.40 0.26 -6.64
CA ALA A 35 8.51 1.19 -6.47
C ALA A 35 8.32 2.45 -7.34
N ASN A 36 7.88 2.28 -8.58
CA ASN A 36 7.52 3.41 -9.43
C ASN A 36 6.34 4.21 -8.86
N LEU A 37 5.31 3.54 -8.32
CA LEU A 37 4.18 4.22 -7.69
C LEU A 37 4.61 5.03 -6.46
N ALA A 38 5.46 4.47 -5.60
CA ALA A 38 5.97 5.13 -4.40
C ALA A 38 6.71 6.44 -4.73
N ARG A 39 7.44 6.49 -5.86
CA ARG A 39 8.13 7.69 -6.34
C ARG A 39 7.21 8.82 -6.81
N HIS A 40 5.98 8.52 -7.21
CA HIS A 40 5.01 9.49 -7.72
C HIS A 40 3.95 9.86 -6.67
N GLY A 41 4.07 9.35 -5.44
CA GLY A 41 3.10 9.54 -4.37
C GLY A 41 3.76 9.82 -3.03
N VAL A 42 3.04 9.50 -1.96
CA VAL A 42 3.52 9.60 -0.58
C VAL A 42 3.71 8.20 -0.02
N LEU A 43 4.90 7.92 0.49
CA LEU A 43 5.22 6.68 1.18
C LEU A 43 5.04 6.86 2.69
N PHE A 44 4.28 5.97 3.33
CA PHE A 44 4.12 5.95 4.78
C PHE A 44 5.08 4.93 5.39
N GLU A 45 6.20 5.39 5.95
CA GLU A 45 7.20 4.51 6.58
C GLU A 45 6.72 3.83 7.87
N ARG A 46 5.64 4.34 8.47
CA ARG A 46 5.09 3.87 9.75
C ARG A 46 3.58 3.61 9.65
N ALA A 47 3.20 2.70 8.77
CA ALA A 47 1.82 2.22 8.63
C ALA A 47 1.64 0.83 9.27
N TRP A 48 0.74 0.72 10.26
CA TRP A 48 0.45 -0.53 10.97
C TRP A 48 -0.97 -1.01 10.67
N SER A 49 -1.14 -2.32 10.51
CA SER A 49 -2.46 -2.94 10.42
C SER A 49 -3.18 -2.86 11.76
N ALA A 50 -4.51 -2.67 11.74
CA ALA A 50 -5.34 -2.69 12.94
C ALA A 50 -5.40 -4.07 13.62
N SER A 51 -5.08 -5.14 12.89
CA SER A 51 -5.02 -6.51 13.40
C SER A 51 -4.02 -7.37 12.63
N SER A 52 -3.58 -8.48 13.23
CA SER A 52 -2.61 -9.42 12.66
C SER A 52 -3.23 -10.53 11.80
N TRP A 53 -4.56 -10.56 11.65
CA TRP A 53 -5.27 -11.55 10.83
C TRP A 53 -6.15 -10.85 9.79
N THR A 54 -6.22 -11.42 8.58
CA THR A 54 -6.94 -10.91 7.41
C THR A 54 -8.38 -10.46 7.72
N ALA A 55 -9.18 -11.29 8.38
CA ALA A 55 -10.58 -10.94 8.65
C ALA A 55 -10.70 -9.66 9.50
N PRO A 56 -10.12 -9.56 10.71
CA PRO A 56 -10.19 -8.33 11.50
C PRO A 56 -9.36 -7.15 10.94
N SER A 57 -8.42 -7.36 10.00
CA SER A 57 -7.67 -6.27 9.37
C SER A 57 -8.43 -5.59 8.22
N THR A 58 -9.37 -6.29 7.58
CA THR A 58 -10.17 -5.76 6.46
C THR A 58 -11.68 -5.71 6.73
N ALA A 59 -12.15 -6.22 7.88
CA ALA A 59 -13.56 -6.32 8.18
C ALA A 59 -14.29 -4.97 8.12
N SER A 60 -15.43 -4.98 7.42
CA SER A 60 -16.52 -4.03 7.65
C SER A 60 -17.45 -4.59 8.74
N ARG A 61 -17.76 -3.78 9.75
CA ARG A 61 -19.00 -3.95 10.51
C ARG A 61 -20.09 -3.09 9.88
#